data_AF-A0A354WAK9-F1
#
_entry.id   AF-A0A354WAK9-F1
#
_cell.length_a   1.000
_cell.length_b   1.000
_cell.length_c   1.000
_cell.angle_alpha   90.00
_cell.angle_beta   90.00
_cell.angle_gamma   90.00
#
_symmetry.space_group_name_H-M   'P 1'
#
loop_
_entity.id
_entity.type
_entity.pdbx_description
1 polymer ?
#
loop_
_entity_poly.entity_id
_entity_poly.type
_entity_poly.pdbx_seq_one_letter_code
_entity_poly.pdbx_strand_id
1 'polypeptide(L)'
;MSQEILKSLFTVAPSETRLEELDALAALLNVHSKDGLAVNFICTHNSRRSHFSEVLFRTAAKYYGHENVETFSGGTEGTALYPEVAESFKRHGFTAVKDLVAHNPHWQIFHPLLESEHNTPFLFSKAYDHAPNPSSGYVAIMVCDSANEACPVVVGAAARFPLTFMDPKRSDGTPECRAVYDATLKEIAAEMGYLARQLT
;
A
#
# COMPACT_ATOMS: atom_id res chain seq x y z
N MET A 1 -3.46 -8.40 22.40
CA MET A 1 -2.91 -9.14 21.25
C MET A 1 -2.96 -8.32 19.96
N SER A 2 -4.10 -7.75 19.57
CA SER A 2 -4.24 -6.96 18.33
C SER A 2 -3.47 -5.62 18.33
N GLN A 3 -3.41 -4.89 19.44
CA GLN A 3 -2.59 -3.66 19.52
C GLN A 3 -1.08 -3.92 19.42
N GLU A 4 -0.61 -5.04 19.98
CA GLU A 4 0.80 -5.45 19.90
C GLU A 4 1.20 -5.78 18.45
N ILE A 5 0.28 -6.32 17.64
CA ILE A 5 0.52 -6.59 16.22
C ILE A 5 0.76 -5.29 15.47
N LEU A 6 -0.17 -4.31 15.57
CA LEU A 6 -0.01 -3.02 14.89
C LEU A 6 1.26 -2.29 15.32
N LYS A 7 1.56 -2.31 16.63
CA LYS A 7 2.80 -1.79 17.17
C LYS A 7 4.02 -2.47 16.54
N SER A 8 4.03 -3.80 16.50
CA SER A 8 5.12 -4.59 15.90
C SER A 8 5.31 -4.38 14.39
N LEU A 9 4.29 -3.88 13.69
CA LEU A 9 4.36 -3.56 12.26
C LEU A 9 4.85 -2.12 12.03
N PHE A 10 4.34 -1.14 12.78
CA PHE A 10 4.51 0.27 12.45
C PHE A 10 5.56 1.02 13.28
N THR A 11 6.00 0.45 14.41
CA THR A 11 7.08 1.06 15.22
C THR A 11 8.47 0.53 14.88
N VAL A 12 8.58 -0.47 14.00
CA VAL A 12 9.86 -1.00 13.54
C VAL A 12 10.57 0.07 12.72
N ALA A 13 11.86 0.27 13.01
CA ALA A 13 12.69 1.18 12.21
C ALA A 13 12.94 0.57 10.82
N PRO A 14 12.76 1.35 9.73
CA PRO A 14 13.25 0.96 8.41
C PRO A 14 14.76 0.72 8.40
N SER A 15 15.25 0.06 7.34
CA SER A 15 16.70 -0.06 7.11
C SER A 15 17.35 1.32 7.02
N GLU A 16 18.53 1.50 7.61
CA GLU A 16 19.27 2.77 7.61
C GLU A 16 19.52 3.30 6.19
N THR A 17 19.78 2.40 5.24
CA THR A 17 19.99 2.73 3.82
C THR A 17 18.74 3.29 3.11
N ARG A 18 17.57 3.19 3.73
CA ARG A 18 16.29 3.68 3.20
C ARG A 18 15.92 5.06 3.76
N LEU A 19 16.55 5.49 4.85
CA LEU A 19 16.09 6.67 5.62
C LEU A 19 16.12 7.96 4.81
N GLU A 20 17.17 8.21 4.03
CA GLU A 20 17.27 9.41 3.20
C GLU A 20 16.12 9.50 2.19
N GLU A 21 15.79 8.40 1.53
CA GLU A 21 14.67 8.35 0.57
C GLU A 21 13.32 8.50 1.28
N LEU A 22 13.13 7.87 2.44
CA LEU A 22 11.90 7.97 3.22
C LEU A 22 11.69 9.36 3.80
N ASP A 23 12.74 10.05 4.22
CA ASP A 23 12.68 11.44 4.68
C ASP A 23 12.28 12.39 3.54
N ALA A 24 12.84 12.19 2.34
CA ALA A 24 12.45 12.94 1.16
C ALA A 24 10.98 12.72 0.79
N LEU A 25 10.50 11.47 0.86
CA LEU A 25 9.09 11.15 0.64
C LEU A 25 8.19 11.75 1.73
N ALA A 26 8.56 11.67 3.01
CA ALA A 26 7.79 12.26 4.10
C ALA A 26 7.64 13.79 3.93
N ALA A 27 8.73 14.47 3.56
CA ALA A 27 8.69 15.90 3.24
C ALA A 27 7.73 16.20 2.07
N LEU A 28 7.78 15.39 1.01
CA LEU A 28 6.86 15.52 -0.12
C LEU A 28 5.39 15.33 0.30
N LEU A 29 5.09 14.30 1.09
CA LEU A 29 3.71 14.04 1.56
C LEU A 29 3.17 15.22 2.38
N ASN A 30 3.99 15.81 3.25
CA ASN A 30 3.60 16.98 4.06
C ASN A 30 3.36 18.25 3.24
N VAL A 31 4.06 18.44 2.12
CA VAL A 31 3.75 19.53 1.18
C VAL A 31 2.34 19.39 0.59
N HIS A 32 1.84 18.16 0.49
CA HIS A 32 0.56 17.84 -0.13
C HIS A 32 -0.54 17.43 0.88
N SER A 33 -0.32 17.55 2.20
CA SER A 33 -1.28 17.08 3.22
C SER A 33 -2.26 18.14 3.73
N LYS A 34 -2.05 19.42 3.39
CA LYS A 34 -2.75 20.58 4.00
C LYS A 34 -4.28 20.47 3.98
N ASP A 35 -4.86 20.05 2.87
CA ASP A 35 -6.31 19.95 2.67
C ASP A 35 -6.79 18.48 2.65
N GLY A 36 -5.97 17.57 3.18
CA GLY A 36 -6.12 16.13 3.05
C GLY A 36 -5.09 15.54 2.06
N LEU A 37 -4.66 14.31 2.34
CA LEU A 37 -3.61 13.63 1.59
C LEU A 37 -4.19 12.44 0.83
N ALA A 38 -4.16 12.50 -0.50
CA ALA A 38 -4.48 11.36 -1.36
C ALA A 38 -3.19 10.74 -1.92
N VAL A 39 -3.00 9.43 -1.75
CA VAL A 39 -1.82 8.70 -2.22
C VAL A 39 -2.22 7.52 -3.09
N ASN A 40 -1.67 7.43 -4.31
CA ASN A 40 -1.88 6.32 -5.22
C ASN A 40 -0.59 5.50 -5.39
N PHE A 41 -0.61 4.26 -4.91
CA PHE A 41 0.51 3.33 -5.04
C PHE A 41 0.44 2.58 -6.37
N ILE A 42 1.45 2.76 -7.22
CA ILE A 42 1.44 2.27 -8.59
C ILE A 42 2.52 1.20 -8.78
N CYS A 43 2.12 0.04 -9.29
CA CYS A 43 3.03 -0.97 -9.80
C CYS A 43 2.67 -1.34 -11.25
N THR A 44 3.20 -2.42 -11.80
CA THR A 44 2.86 -2.82 -13.19
C THR A 44 1.45 -3.41 -13.28
N HIS A 45 1.16 -4.48 -12.55
CA HIS A 45 -0.10 -5.26 -12.73
C HIS A 45 -1.18 -4.99 -11.69
N ASN A 46 -0.93 -4.10 -10.72
CA ASN A 46 -1.76 -3.89 -9.53
C ASN A 46 -2.22 -5.19 -8.86
N SER A 47 -1.27 -6.03 -8.46
CA SER A 47 -1.58 -7.39 -7.99
C SER A 47 -0.99 -7.72 -6.62
N ARG A 48 0.14 -7.09 -6.25
CA ARG A 48 0.91 -7.41 -5.03
C ARG A 48 1.32 -6.14 -4.27
N ARG A 49 2.54 -5.65 -4.50
CA ARG A 49 3.19 -4.54 -3.77
C ARG A 49 2.29 -3.31 -3.58
N SER A 50 1.63 -2.85 -4.64
CA SER A 50 0.75 -1.69 -4.57
C SER A 50 -0.44 -1.89 -3.62
N HIS A 51 -1.02 -3.09 -3.54
CA HIS A 51 -2.07 -3.40 -2.57
C HIS A 51 -1.51 -3.51 -1.14
N PHE A 52 -0.30 -4.08 -0.96
CA PHE A 52 0.36 -4.05 0.35
C PHE A 52 0.54 -2.61 0.83
N SER A 53 1.10 -1.75 -0.01
CA SER A 53 1.35 -0.35 0.33
C SER A 53 0.06 0.44 0.60
N GLU A 54 -0.98 0.28 -0.23
CA GLU A 54 -2.28 0.93 -0.02
C GLU A 54 -2.89 0.60 1.34
N VAL A 55 -2.94 -0.70 1.67
CA VAL A 55 -3.54 -1.17 2.93
C VAL A 55 -2.67 -0.76 4.12
N LEU A 56 -1.34 -0.95 4.04
CA LEU A 56 -0.43 -0.67 5.15
C LEU A 56 -0.31 0.83 5.43
N PHE A 57 -0.28 1.69 4.41
CA PHE A 57 -0.23 3.13 4.63
C PHE A 57 -1.53 3.67 5.23
N ARG A 58 -2.70 3.23 4.73
CA ARG A 58 -4.00 3.56 5.34
C ARG A 58 -4.07 3.13 6.80
N THR A 59 -3.63 1.90 7.08
CA THR A 59 -3.65 1.34 8.43
C THR A 59 -2.70 2.10 9.35
N ALA A 60 -1.49 2.43 8.87
CA ALA A 60 -0.50 3.20 9.63
C ALA A 60 -1.00 4.64 9.91
N ALA A 61 -1.58 5.30 8.91
CA ALA A 61 -2.20 6.62 9.07
C ALA A 61 -3.26 6.61 10.18
N LYS A 62 -4.21 5.67 10.12
CA LYS A 62 -5.24 5.50 11.16
C LYS A 62 -4.66 5.14 12.52
N TYR A 63 -3.64 4.28 12.56
CA TYR A 63 -2.96 3.90 13.80
C TYR A 63 -2.30 5.10 14.51
N TYR A 64 -1.76 6.05 13.74
CA TYR A 64 -1.17 7.28 14.27
C TYR A 64 -2.15 8.47 14.36
N GLY A 65 -3.44 8.25 14.10
CA GLY A 65 -4.49 9.26 14.30
C GLY A 65 -4.70 10.22 13.13
N HIS A 66 -4.21 9.89 11.93
CA HIS A 66 -4.41 10.69 10.73
C HIS A 66 -5.75 10.33 10.07
N GLU A 67 -6.73 11.23 10.15
CA GLU A 67 -8.10 11.00 9.64
C GLU A 67 -8.28 11.41 8.18
N ASN A 68 -7.46 12.34 7.67
CA ASN A 68 -7.57 12.91 6.32
C ASN A 68 -6.56 12.31 5.33
N VAL A 69 -6.37 10.98 5.39
CA VAL A 69 -5.50 10.24 4.46
C VAL A 69 -6.33 9.25 3.65
N GLU A 70 -6.36 9.43 2.34
CA GLU A 70 -6.96 8.53 1.37
C GLU A 70 -5.87 7.77 0.63
N THR A 71 -6.02 6.45 0.52
CA THR A 71 -5.06 5.61 -0.19
C THR A 71 -5.74 4.87 -1.32
N PHE A 72 -4.96 4.69 -2.38
CA PHE A 72 -5.38 4.09 -3.63
C PHE A 72 -4.25 3.21 -4.15
N SER A 73 -4.58 2.33 -5.08
CA SER A 73 -3.57 1.65 -5.86
C SER A 73 -3.99 1.41 -7.29
N GLY A 74 -2.99 1.34 -8.16
CA GLY A 74 -3.17 1.05 -9.55
C GLY A 74 -1.98 0.36 -10.20
N GLY A 75 -2.18 0.05 -11.46
CA GLY A 75 -1.25 -0.61 -12.34
C GLY A 75 -1.04 0.22 -13.60
N THR A 76 0.04 -0.01 -14.33
CA THR A 76 0.04 0.34 -15.75
C THR A 76 -0.96 -0.52 -16.53
N GLU A 77 -1.22 -1.74 -16.03
CA GLU A 77 -2.28 -2.63 -16.48
C GLU A 77 -2.96 -3.31 -15.27
N GLY A 78 -4.25 -3.61 -15.37
CA GLY A 78 -5.02 -4.29 -14.32
C GLY A 78 -5.14 -5.80 -14.57
N THR A 79 -5.02 -6.60 -13.51
CA THR A 79 -5.23 -8.05 -13.52
C THR A 79 -6.19 -8.47 -12.39
N ALA A 80 -5.65 -8.99 -11.28
CA ALA A 80 -6.37 -9.31 -10.05
C ALA A 80 -5.40 -9.23 -8.86
N LEU A 81 -5.93 -8.96 -7.66
CA LEU A 81 -5.18 -9.10 -6.42
C LEU A 81 -4.74 -10.55 -6.25
N TYR A 82 -3.44 -10.76 -6.04
CA TYR A 82 -2.92 -12.12 -5.86
C TYR A 82 -3.29 -12.65 -4.46
N PRO A 83 -3.94 -13.83 -4.34
CA PRO A 83 -4.54 -14.27 -3.07
C PRO A 83 -3.59 -14.32 -1.87
N GLU A 84 -2.30 -14.62 -2.10
CA GLU A 84 -1.30 -14.69 -1.02
C GLU A 84 -1.11 -13.35 -0.30
N VAL A 85 -1.43 -12.22 -0.95
CA VAL A 85 -1.45 -10.89 -0.30
C VAL A 85 -2.47 -10.89 0.84
N ALA A 86 -3.70 -11.32 0.57
CA ALA A 86 -4.77 -11.39 1.56
C ALA A 86 -4.45 -12.42 2.67
N GLU A 87 -3.88 -13.57 2.30
CA GLU A 87 -3.45 -14.57 3.27
C GLU A 87 -2.31 -14.08 4.17
N SER A 88 -1.37 -13.29 3.64
CA SER A 88 -0.31 -12.65 4.44
C SER A 88 -0.89 -11.64 5.43
N PHE A 89 -1.85 -10.82 5.01
CA PHE A 89 -2.57 -9.92 5.91
C PHE A 89 -3.30 -10.68 7.04
N LYS A 90 -4.01 -11.77 6.71
CA LYS A 90 -4.68 -12.61 7.73
C LYS A 90 -3.72 -13.15 8.78
N ARG A 91 -2.54 -13.61 8.36
CA ARG A 91 -1.48 -14.07 9.29
C ARG A 91 -0.95 -12.98 10.20
N HIS A 92 -1.13 -11.72 9.83
CA HIS A 92 -0.74 -10.54 10.60
C HIS A 92 -1.94 -9.83 11.25
N GLY A 93 -3.01 -10.56 11.55
CA GLY A 93 -4.12 -10.05 12.38
C GLY A 93 -5.14 -9.18 11.64
N PHE A 94 -5.04 -9.07 10.32
CA PHE A 94 -6.04 -8.38 9.52
C PHE A 94 -7.21 -9.31 9.18
N THR A 95 -8.36 -8.70 8.95
CA THR A 95 -9.50 -9.34 8.29
C THR A 95 -9.37 -9.13 6.79
N ALA A 96 -9.66 -10.17 6.00
CA ALA A 96 -9.74 -10.07 4.54
C ALA A 96 -11.00 -10.78 4.05
N VAL A 97 -11.94 -10.00 3.50
CA VAL A 97 -13.20 -10.46 2.90
C VAL A 97 -13.08 -10.29 1.39
N LYS A 98 -13.66 -11.21 0.62
CA LYS A 98 -13.73 -11.12 -0.84
C LYS A 98 -15.15 -11.35 -1.33
N ASP A 99 -15.51 -10.71 -2.44
CA ASP A 99 -16.75 -10.98 -3.14
C ASP A 99 -16.69 -12.25 -4.02
N LEU A 100 -17.77 -12.49 -4.77
CA LEU A 100 -17.92 -13.67 -5.65
C LEU A 100 -17.53 -13.39 -7.10
N VAL A 101 -16.90 -12.25 -7.42
CA VAL A 101 -16.50 -11.94 -8.80
C VAL A 101 -15.35 -12.86 -9.22
N ALA A 102 -15.47 -13.49 -10.39
CA ALA A 102 -14.60 -14.59 -10.79
C ALA A 102 -13.17 -14.18 -11.17
N HIS A 103 -13.01 -13.10 -11.94
CA HIS A 103 -11.73 -12.78 -12.59
C HIS A 103 -10.93 -11.66 -11.92
N ASN A 104 -11.60 -10.70 -11.28
CA ASN A 104 -10.99 -9.61 -10.55
C ASN A 104 -11.83 -9.34 -9.29
N PRO A 105 -11.80 -10.27 -8.31
CA PRO A 105 -12.60 -10.14 -7.10
C PRO A 105 -12.28 -8.85 -6.35
N HIS A 106 -13.32 -8.24 -5.79
CA HIS A 106 -13.14 -7.13 -4.86
C HIS A 106 -12.83 -7.69 -3.47
N TRP A 107 -11.84 -7.09 -2.83
CA TRP A 107 -11.40 -7.43 -1.49
C TRP A 107 -11.63 -6.27 -0.53
N GLN A 108 -11.88 -6.57 0.72
CA GLN A 108 -11.77 -5.61 1.81
C GLN A 108 -10.79 -6.18 2.83
N ILE A 109 -9.63 -5.53 2.94
CA ILE A 109 -8.56 -5.94 3.84
C ILE A 109 -8.37 -4.83 4.86
N PHE A 110 -8.51 -5.15 6.14
CA PHE A 110 -8.49 -4.14 7.20
C PHE A 110 -8.11 -4.75 8.55
N HIS A 111 -7.57 -3.93 9.45
CA HIS A 111 -7.33 -4.37 10.82
C HIS A 111 -8.55 -4.04 11.70
N PRO A 112 -9.12 -5.02 12.43
CA PRO A 112 -10.43 -4.87 13.11
C PRO A 112 -10.42 -3.90 14.29
N LEU A 113 -9.25 -3.40 14.72
CA LEU A 113 -9.17 -2.33 15.71
C LEU A 113 -9.42 -0.93 15.14
N LEU A 114 -9.25 -0.76 13.83
CA LEU A 114 -9.27 0.55 13.18
C LEU A 114 -10.48 0.69 12.24
N GLU A 115 -10.91 -0.43 11.67
CA GLU A 115 -11.90 -0.46 10.59
C GLU A 115 -12.77 -1.72 10.67
N SER A 116 -13.82 -1.71 9.85
CA SER A 116 -14.80 -2.79 9.65
C SER A 116 -15.10 -2.92 8.15
N GLU A 117 -15.85 -3.95 7.77
CA GLU A 117 -16.34 -4.11 6.39
C GLU A 117 -17.18 -2.89 5.93
N HIS A 118 -17.87 -2.19 6.84
CA HIS A 118 -18.73 -1.05 6.47
C HIS A 118 -17.96 0.22 6.07
N ASN A 119 -16.70 0.37 6.52
CA ASN A 119 -15.92 1.59 6.29
C ASN A 119 -14.55 1.32 5.63
N THR A 120 -14.34 0.10 5.13
CA THR A 120 -13.14 -0.31 4.39
C THR A 120 -13.40 -0.17 2.89
N PRO A 121 -12.58 0.57 2.13
CA PRO A 121 -12.70 0.63 0.68
C PRO A 121 -12.47 -0.73 0.00
N PHE A 122 -13.09 -0.93 -1.17
CA PHE A 122 -12.83 -2.11 -1.99
C PHE A 122 -11.47 -2.02 -2.70
N LEU A 123 -10.70 -3.09 -2.56
CA LEU A 123 -9.42 -3.33 -3.21
C LEU A 123 -9.62 -4.30 -4.37
N PHE A 124 -9.28 -3.87 -5.57
CA PHE A 124 -9.28 -4.69 -6.76
C PHE A 124 -8.26 -4.16 -7.75
N SER A 125 -7.86 -5.02 -8.68
CA SER A 125 -6.81 -4.67 -9.63
C SER A 125 -7.34 -3.75 -10.72
N LYS A 126 -6.68 -2.62 -10.96
CA LYS A 126 -7.11 -1.62 -11.93
C LYS A 126 -5.94 -0.78 -12.45
N ALA A 127 -6.14 -0.12 -13.58
CA ALA A 127 -5.21 0.89 -14.07
C ALA A 127 -5.17 2.10 -13.11
N TYR A 128 -4.03 2.77 -13.01
CA TYR A 128 -3.85 3.86 -12.04
C TYR A 128 -4.77 5.07 -12.28
N ASP A 129 -5.25 5.24 -13.50
CA ASP A 129 -6.18 6.30 -13.94
C ASP A 129 -7.65 5.86 -13.96
N HIS A 130 -7.95 4.61 -13.60
CA HIS A 130 -9.31 4.11 -13.52
C HIS A 130 -9.94 4.36 -12.14
N ALA A 131 -11.22 4.71 -12.14
CA ALA A 131 -12.02 4.82 -10.92
C ALA A 131 -11.97 3.51 -10.10
N PRO A 132 -11.97 3.57 -8.75
CA PRO A 132 -12.13 4.77 -7.92
C PRO A 132 -10.83 5.56 -7.64
N ASN A 133 -9.73 5.34 -8.37
CA ASN A 133 -8.54 6.16 -8.17
C ASN A 133 -8.83 7.65 -8.48
N PRO A 134 -8.18 8.59 -7.77
CA PRO A 134 -8.36 10.02 -7.99
C PRO A 134 -7.89 10.41 -9.39
N SER A 135 -8.62 11.30 -10.05
CA SER A 135 -8.25 11.83 -11.37
C SER A 135 -7.25 12.98 -11.30
N SER A 136 -7.09 13.62 -10.14
CA SER A 136 -6.13 14.71 -9.92
C SER A 136 -5.80 14.93 -8.45
N GLY A 137 -4.68 15.60 -8.16
CA GLY A 137 -4.37 16.14 -6.84
C GLY A 137 -3.75 15.14 -5.85
N TYR A 138 -3.40 13.94 -6.30
CA TYR A 138 -2.82 12.89 -5.47
C TYR A 138 -1.30 12.80 -5.62
N VAL A 139 -0.62 12.21 -4.63
CA VAL A 139 0.79 11.84 -4.73
C VAL A 139 0.90 10.42 -5.31
N ALA A 140 1.60 10.27 -6.42
CA ALA A 140 1.87 8.98 -7.06
C ALA A 140 3.15 8.36 -6.50
N ILE A 141 3.04 7.18 -5.89
CA ILE A 141 4.20 6.43 -5.37
C ILE A 141 4.43 5.19 -6.23
N MET A 142 5.57 5.15 -6.92
CA MET A 142 5.95 4.05 -7.79
C MET A 142 6.63 2.95 -6.96
N VAL A 143 5.94 1.83 -6.74
CA VAL A 143 6.41 0.76 -5.83
C VAL A 143 7.17 -0.38 -6.53
N CYS A 144 7.43 -0.24 -7.82
CA CYS A 144 8.28 -1.15 -8.59
C CYS A 144 9.08 -0.42 -9.67
N ASP A 145 10.28 -0.94 -9.96
CA ASP A 145 11.19 -0.36 -10.96
C ASP A 145 10.56 -0.26 -12.33
N SER A 146 9.87 -1.33 -12.76
CA SER A 146 9.21 -1.38 -14.06
C SER A 146 8.16 -0.28 -14.25
N ALA A 147 7.37 0.04 -13.22
CA ALA A 147 6.40 1.13 -13.31
C ALA A 147 7.08 2.49 -13.23
N ASN A 148 8.13 2.61 -12.41
CA ASN A 148 8.95 3.81 -12.33
C ASN A 148 9.59 4.15 -13.67
N GLU A 149 10.15 3.17 -14.38
CA GLU A 149 10.78 3.36 -15.69
C GLU A 149 9.75 3.58 -16.82
N ALA A 150 8.64 2.83 -16.80
CA ALA A 150 7.64 2.89 -17.87
C ALA A 150 6.83 4.19 -17.87
N CYS A 151 6.71 4.88 -16.74
CA CYS A 151 5.84 6.04 -16.59
C CYS A 151 6.59 7.24 -15.98
N PRO A 152 7.28 8.06 -16.81
CA PRO A 152 7.93 9.27 -16.34
C PRO A 152 6.92 10.36 -15.91
N VAL A 153 5.71 10.34 -16.46
CA VAL A 153 4.63 11.30 -16.16
C VAL A 153 3.36 10.54 -15.78
N VAL A 154 2.93 10.67 -14.53
CA VAL A 154 1.66 10.12 -14.03
C VAL A 154 0.59 11.20 -14.12
N VAL A 155 -0.37 11.05 -15.03
CA VAL A 155 -1.40 12.06 -15.28
C VAL A 155 -2.27 12.28 -14.04
N GLY A 156 -2.49 13.54 -13.68
CA GLY A 156 -3.29 13.94 -12.53
C GLY A 156 -2.52 13.97 -11.20
N ALA A 157 -1.34 13.35 -11.12
CA ALA A 157 -0.53 13.38 -9.90
C ALA A 157 -0.01 14.80 -9.63
N ALA A 158 -0.19 15.29 -8.40
CA ALA A 158 0.39 16.55 -7.93
C ALA A 158 1.91 16.40 -7.72
N ALA A 159 2.35 15.21 -7.36
CA ALA A 159 3.75 14.83 -7.29
C ALA A 159 3.93 13.33 -7.54
N ARG A 160 5.16 12.93 -7.89
CA ARG A 160 5.54 11.54 -8.19
C ARG A 160 6.82 11.20 -7.46
N PHE A 161 6.88 10.04 -6.82
CA PHE A 161 8.04 9.59 -6.07
C PHE A 161 8.27 8.07 -6.23
N PRO A 162 9.50 7.60 -6.51
CA PRO A 162 9.81 6.17 -6.49
C PRO A 162 10.05 5.67 -5.07
N LEU A 163 9.38 4.58 -4.68
CA LEU A 163 9.61 3.89 -3.40
C LEU A 163 9.51 2.38 -3.65
N THR A 164 10.56 1.81 -4.24
CA THR A 164 10.50 0.50 -4.89
C THR A 164 10.73 -0.66 -3.92
N PHE A 165 9.93 -1.72 -4.05
CA PHE A 165 10.09 -2.96 -3.27
C PHE A 165 10.33 -4.16 -4.19
N MET A 166 11.08 -5.15 -3.68
CA MET A 166 11.32 -6.39 -4.42
C MET A 166 10.01 -7.19 -4.59
N ASP A 167 9.69 -7.62 -5.82
CA ASP A 167 8.43 -8.33 -6.07
C ASP A 167 8.40 -9.69 -5.36
N PRO A 168 7.43 -9.96 -4.47
CA PRO A 168 7.29 -11.28 -3.85
C PRO A 168 6.88 -12.36 -4.85
N LYS A 169 6.43 -12.00 -6.07
CA LYS A 169 6.16 -12.94 -7.18
C LYS A 169 7.30 -13.93 -7.44
N ARG A 170 8.55 -13.57 -7.13
CA ARG A 170 9.72 -14.45 -7.30
C ARG A 170 9.64 -15.78 -6.55
N SER A 171 8.81 -15.88 -5.51
CA SER A 171 8.62 -17.09 -4.71
C SER A 171 7.28 -17.78 -4.99
N ASP A 172 6.51 -17.34 -5.99
CA ASP A 172 5.23 -17.95 -6.31
C ASP A 172 5.41 -19.44 -6.64
N GLY A 173 4.61 -20.30 -6.00
CA GLY A 173 4.67 -21.75 -6.18
C GLY A 173 5.82 -22.45 -5.44
N THR A 174 6.69 -21.73 -4.75
CA THR A 174 7.78 -22.32 -3.95
C THR A 174 7.36 -22.54 -2.49
N PRO A 175 8.04 -23.43 -1.73
CA PRO A 175 7.79 -23.61 -0.30
C PRO A 175 7.98 -22.34 0.54
N GLU A 176 8.82 -21.41 0.07
CA GLU A 176 9.15 -20.17 0.75
C GLU A 176 8.13 -19.04 0.48
N CYS A 177 7.18 -19.27 -0.44
CA CYS A 177 6.16 -18.28 -0.86
C CYS A 177 5.59 -17.50 0.33
N ARG A 178 5.02 -18.22 1.30
CA ARG A 178 4.43 -17.65 2.51
C ARG A 178 5.40 -16.73 3.27
N ALA A 179 6.62 -17.20 3.51
CA ALA A 179 7.63 -16.47 4.27
C ALA A 179 8.08 -15.21 3.54
N VAL A 180 8.22 -15.27 2.21
CA VAL A 180 8.60 -14.12 1.39
C VAL A 180 7.51 -13.05 1.38
N TYR A 181 6.24 -13.42 1.23
CA TYR A 181 5.13 -12.45 1.31
C TYR A 181 5.04 -11.83 2.70
N ASP A 182 5.22 -12.61 3.76
CA ASP A 182 5.23 -12.10 5.14
C ASP A 182 6.40 -11.15 5.39
N ALA A 183 7.57 -11.41 4.80
CA ALA A 183 8.72 -10.51 4.88
C ALA A 183 8.47 -9.20 4.11
N THR A 184 7.91 -9.28 2.90
CA THR A 184 7.54 -8.10 2.10
C THR A 184 6.48 -7.25 2.81
N LEU A 185 5.46 -7.87 3.43
CA LEU A 185 4.48 -7.15 4.24
C LEU A 185 5.16 -6.37 5.35
N LYS A 186 6.07 -6.99 6.11
CA LYS A 186 6.75 -6.35 7.24
C LYS A 186 7.68 -5.22 6.81
N GLU A 187 8.43 -5.40 5.72
CA GLU A 187 9.28 -4.37 5.13
C GLU A 187 8.44 -3.14 4.77
N ILE A 188 7.38 -3.32 3.97
CA ILE A 188 6.48 -2.24 3.58
C ILE A 188 5.82 -1.63 4.82
N ALA A 189 5.42 -2.43 5.81
CA ALA A 189 4.78 -1.93 7.02
C ALA A 189 5.71 -1.01 7.83
N ALA A 190 6.99 -1.38 7.98
CA ALA A 190 7.96 -0.56 8.68
C ALA A 190 8.16 0.80 7.98
N GLU A 191 8.27 0.81 6.65
CA GLU A 191 8.40 2.05 5.87
C GLU A 191 7.12 2.90 5.92
N MET A 192 5.94 2.29 5.75
CA MET A 192 4.66 3.01 5.85
C MET A 192 4.43 3.57 7.27
N GLY A 193 4.81 2.83 8.31
CA GLY A 193 4.76 3.29 9.70
C GLY A 193 5.75 4.42 10.00
N TYR A 194 6.92 4.42 9.35
CA TYR A 194 7.84 5.56 9.40
C TYR A 194 7.23 6.80 8.75
N LEU A 195 6.73 6.70 7.52
CA LEU A 195 6.12 7.82 6.79
C LEU A 195 4.91 8.40 7.55
N ALA A 196 4.02 7.54 8.06
CA ALA A 196 2.84 7.99 8.80
C ALA A 196 3.18 8.74 10.10
N ARG A 197 4.28 8.41 10.79
CA ARG A 197 4.72 9.15 11.99
C ARG A 197 5.21 10.57 11.68
N GLN A 198 5.65 10.79 10.44
CA GLN A 198 6.22 12.07 10.00
C GLN A 198 5.16 12.99 9.40
N LEU A 199 3.93 12.51 9.18
CA LEU A 199 2.83 13.36 8.72
C LEU A 199 2.44 14.37 9.81
N THR A 200 2.22 15.62 9.41
CA THR A 200 1.85 16.74 10.30
C THR A 200 0.46 17.28 10.03
#